data_AF-A0A816BSI9-F1
#
_entry.id   AF-A0A816BSI9-F1
#
_cell.length_a   1.000
_cell.length_b   1.000
_cell.length_c   1.000
_cell.angle_alpha   90.00
_cell.angle_beta   90.00
_cell.angle_gamma   90.00
#
_symmetry.space_group_name_H-M   'P 1'
#
loop_
_entity.id
_entity.type
_entity.pdbx_description
1 polymer ?
#
loop_
_entity_poly.entity_id
_entity_poly.type
_entity_poly.pdbx_seq_one_letter_code
_entity_poly.pdbx_strand_id
1 'polypeptide(L)'
;MYATQETLTYIPNTILASIFTNDDTNQFNLIERDNNGKIFLDFPPTLFKHALEQIRRWKNRANRSADQQIKPPSWNVKKEFDEMLASLGLGKYRQSLPIECTSYNVSGDATRRVNSGKGDLCDRDMVGWVRFVDRAGTAIVRKAPNGRCGSVKAGWILGVYPREPGTTSLSTLCYVDEIGNPCSSSKAIRSTHCGDFLVFEIPHPPNCPARACTDDYELH
;
A
#
# COMPACT_ATOMS: atom_id res chain seq x y z
N MET A 1 -9.03 33.40 -8.86
CA MET A 1 -9.60 32.34 -7.98
C MET A 1 -9.03 32.54 -6.59
N TYR A 2 -9.85 32.55 -5.55
CA TYR A 2 -9.42 32.68 -4.16
C TYR A 2 -9.62 31.35 -3.44
N ALA A 3 -8.65 30.90 -2.65
CA ALA A 3 -8.72 29.71 -1.80
C ALA A 3 -8.25 30.07 -0.39
N THR A 4 -8.82 29.44 0.63
CA THR A 4 -8.39 29.66 2.02
C THR A 4 -7.13 28.85 2.30
N GLN A 5 -6.26 29.36 3.18
CA GLN A 5 -5.10 28.63 3.69
C GLN A 5 -5.52 27.24 4.20
N GLU A 6 -6.60 27.17 4.97
CA GLU A 6 -7.18 25.93 5.48
C GLU A 6 -7.58 24.91 4.38
N THR A 7 -7.97 25.37 3.19
CA THR A 7 -8.22 24.48 2.04
C THR A 7 -6.90 23.99 1.43
N LEU A 8 -5.93 24.89 1.31
CA LEU A 8 -4.64 24.63 0.68
C LEU A 8 -3.75 23.73 1.55
N THR A 9 -3.95 23.75 2.86
CA THR A 9 -3.26 22.89 3.84
C THR A 9 -4.09 21.70 4.30
N TYR A 10 -5.28 21.47 3.70
CA TYR A 10 -6.18 20.39 4.12
C TYR A 10 -5.55 18.99 3.97
N ILE A 11 -4.70 18.82 2.96
CA ILE A 11 -3.96 17.57 2.72
C ILE A 11 -2.55 17.76 3.25
N PRO A 12 -2.23 17.25 4.47
CA PRO A 12 -0.92 17.46 5.07
C PRO A 12 0.17 16.70 4.29
N ASN A 13 1.43 17.08 4.50
CA ASN A 13 2.60 16.45 3.89
C ASN A 13 2.63 16.50 2.35
N THR A 14 2.03 17.55 1.77
CA THR A 14 2.08 17.82 0.32
C THR A 14 2.90 19.07 0.05
N ILE A 15 3.44 19.19 -1.17
CA ILE A 15 4.14 20.40 -1.60
C ILE A 15 3.15 21.57 -1.53
N LEU A 16 1.90 21.37 -1.96
CA LEU A 16 0.83 22.37 -1.81
C LEU A 16 0.68 22.84 -0.37
N ALA A 17 0.59 21.95 0.62
CA ALA A 17 0.46 22.36 2.02
C ALA A 17 1.71 23.11 2.52
N SER A 18 2.90 22.61 2.20
CA SER A 18 4.18 23.20 2.66
C SER A 18 4.36 24.65 2.20
N ILE A 19 3.91 24.98 0.99
CA ILE A 19 3.91 26.35 0.44
C ILE A 19 3.17 27.34 1.35
N PHE A 20 2.14 26.88 2.07
CA PHE A 20 1.25 27.71 2.87
C PHE A 20 1.38 27.49 4.39
N THR A 21 2.35 26.70 4.88
CA THR A 21 2.58 26.46 6.33
C THR A 21 3.86 27.08 6.89
N ASN A 22 4.59 27.91 6.13
CA ASN A 22 5.87 28.53 6.53
C ASN A 22 6.96 27.51 6.92
N ASP A 23 6.91 26.31 6.38
CA ASP A 23 7.98 25.32 6.50
C ASP A 23 9.02 25.59 5.39
N ASP A 24 10.31 25.63 5.74
CA ASP A 24 11.42 26.18 4.93
C ASP A 24 11.29 25.98 3.40
N THR A 25 10.87 27.03 2.69
CA THR A 25 10.62 27.01 1.24
C THR A 25 11.90 27.01 0.38
N ASN A 26 13.07 26.80 0.98
CA ASN A 26 14.35 26.78 0.28
C ASN A 26 14.62 25.48 -0.50
N GLN A 27 13.68 24.51 -0.52
CA GLN A 27 13.88 23.21 -1.17
C GLN A 27 13.12 22.99 -2.47
N PHE A 28 12.21 23.88 -2.90
CA PHE A 28 11.38 23.63 -4.08
C PHE A 28 11.59 24.69 -5.15
N ASN A 29 12.29 24.32 -6.24
CA ASN A 29 12.44 25.11 -7.48
C ASN A 29 11.10 25.36 -8.23
N LEU A 30 9.95 25.18 -7.58
CA LEU A 30 8.60 25.26 -8.13
C LEU A 30 7.85 26.54 -7.71
N ILE A 31 8.45 27.38 -6.86
CA ILE A 31 7.79 28.52 -6.24
C ILE A 31 8.39 29.81 -6.82
N GLU A 32 7.74 30.36 -7.84
CA GLU A 32 7.96 31.74 -8.24
C GLU A 32 7.07 32.65 -7.40
N ARG A 33 7.61 33.80 -6.94
CA ARG A 33 6.83 34.83 -6.23
C ARG A 33 6.84 36.10 -7.06
N ASP A 34 5.70 36.77 -7.15
CA ASP A 34 5.63 38.11 -7.71
C ASP A 34 6.20 39.16 -6.74
N ASN A 35 6.31 40.40 -7.22
CA ASN A 35 6.83 41.54 -6.44
C ASN A 35 6.00 41.87 -5.20
N ASN A 36 4.80 41.30 -5.06
CA ASN A 36 3.90 41.44 -3.92
C ASN A 36 3.92 40.21 -3.00
N GLY A 37 4.82 39.26 -3.23
CA GLY A 37 4.97 38.03 -2.43
C GLY A 37 3.95 36.93 -2.75
N LYS A 38 3.12 37.10 -3.79
CA LYS A 38 2.12 36.12 -4.20
C LYS A 38 2.79 34.97 -4.94
N ILE A 39 2.43 33.75 -4.57
CA ILE A 39 2.93 32.53 -5.21
C ILE A 39 2.33 32.36 -6.60
N PHE A 40 3.18 32.07 -7.58
CA PHE A 40 2.82 31.65 -8.93
C PHE A 40 3.06 30.14 -9.06
N LEU A 41 2.05 29.43 -9.55
CA LEU A 41 2.12 28.00 -9.84
C LEU A 41 1.95 27.84 -11.35
N ASP A 42 2.96 27.32 -12.02
CA ASP A 42 2.96 27.14 -13.48
C ASP A 42 2.18 25.87 -13.88
N PHE A 43 0.87 25.91 -13.66
CA PHE A 43 -0.06 24.84 -14.03
C PHE A 43 -1.30 25.41 -14.73
N PRO A 44 -1.99 24.62 -15.57
CA PRO A 44 -3.25 25.02 -16.17
C PRO A 44 -4.28 25.45 -15.10
N PRO A 45 -4.75 26.71 -15.12
CA PRO A 45 -5.60 27.25 -14.04
C PRO A 45 -6.93 26.49 -13.88
N THR A 46 -7.44 25.90 -14.96
CA THR A 46 -8.67 25.11 -14.99
C THR A 46 -8.52 23.78 -14.28
N LEU A 47 -7.40 23.09 -14.48
CA LEU A 47 -7.08 21.83 -13.82
C LEU A 47 -6.85 22.06 -12.32
N PHE A 48 -6.08 23.09 -11.96
CA PHE A 48 -5.84 23.43 -10.56
C PHE A 48 -7.14 23.80 -9.83
N LYS A 49 -8.01 24.58 -10.49
CA LYS A 49 -9.36 24.89 -9.98
C LYS A 49 -10.16 23.62 -9.69
N HIS A 50 -10.15 22.67 -10.62
CA HIS A 50 -10.88 21.41 -10.49
C HIS A 50 -10.38 20.57 -9.30
N ALA A 51 -9.07 20.50 -9.09
CA ALA A 51 -8.47 19.83 -7.95
C ALA A 51 -8.90 20.50 -6.61
N LEU A 52 -8.80 21.83 -6.54
CA LEU A 52 -9.20 22.59 -5.33
C LEU A 52 -10.67 22.41 -4.97
N GLU A 53 -11.56 22.34 -5.96
CA GLU A 53 -12.99 22.12 -5.72
C GLU A 53 -13.27 20.74 -5.09
N GLN A 54 -12.52 19.70 -5.47
CA GLN A 54 -12.62 18.38 -4.85
C GLN A 54 -12.13 18.41 -3.40
N ILE A 55 -11.00 19.06 -3.14
CA ILE A 55 -10.45 19.24 -1.77
C ILE A 55 -11.44 19.98 -0.86
N ARG A 56 -12.08 21.05 -1.36
CA ARG A 56 -13.14 21.77 -0.62
C ARG A 56 -14.32 20.88 -0.27
N ARG A 57 -14.75 20.03 -1.21
CA ARG A 57 -15.87 19.09 -0.97
C ARG A 57 -15.52 18.07 0.10
N TRP A 58 -14.28 17.59 0.15
CA TRP A 58 -13.83 16.67 1.19
C TRP A 58 -13.80 17.32 2.57
N LYS A 59 -13.27 18.54 2.66
CA LYS A 59 -13.26 19.32 3.89
C LYS A 59 -14.65 19.45 4.53
N ASN A 60 -15.67 19.64 3.71
CA ASN A 60 -17.04 19.89 4.19
C ASN A 60 -17.85 18.60 4.45
N ARG A 61 -17.28 17.39 4.32
CA ARG A 61 -17.97 16.12 4.58
C ARG A 61 -17.60 15.57 5.97
N ALA A 62 -18.61 15.29 6.79
CA ALA A 62 -18.46 14.78 8.16
C ALA A 62 -18.02 13.30 8.24
N ASN A 63 -18.10 12.53 7.15
CA ASN A 63 -17.71 11.12 7.10
C ASN A 63 -16.48 10.91 6.20
N ARG A 64 -15.40 10.37 6.78
CA ARG A 64 -14.18 9.93 6.09
C ARG A 64 -14.48 8.65 5.28
N SER A 65 -15.09 8.81 4.11
CA SER A 65 -15.20 7.73 3.13
C SER A 65 -13.85 7.60 2.39
N ALA A 66 -13.41 6.35 2.24
CA ALA A 66 -12.06 5.93 1.86
C ALA A 66 -11.63 6.20 0.40
N ASP A 67 -12.41 6.95 -0.38
CA ASP A 67 -12.13 7.22 -1.79
C ASP A 67 -11.79 8.71 -2.04
N GLN A 68 -10.68 9.17 -1.43
CA GLN A 68 -10.15 10.53 -1.56
C GLN A 68 -9.10 10.63 -2.68
N GLN A 69 -9.41 10.13 -3.87
CA GLN A 69 -8.60 10.37 -5.06
C GLN A 69 -9.11 11.60 -5.81
N ILE A 70 -8.23 12.57 -6.11
CA ILE A 70 -8.57 13.72 -6.95
C ILE A 70 -8.67 13.21 -8.39
N LYS A 71 -9.87 13.30 -8.99
CA LYS A 71 -10.14 12.81 -10.34
C LYS A 71 -9.97 13.91 -11.39
N PRO A 72 -9.50 13.60 -12.61
CA PRO A 72 -9.39 14.60 -13.67
C PRO A 72 -10.78 15.04 -14.16
N PRO A 73 -10.90 16.25 -14.73
CA PRO A 73 -12.17 16.70 -15.32
C PRO A 73 -12.56 15.90 -16.58
N SER A 74 -11.59 15.27 -17.26
CA SER A 74 -11.79 14.34 -18.38
C SER A 74 -10.57 13.44 -18.53
N TRP A 75 -10.75 12.22 -19.05
CA TRP A 75 -9.65 11.29 -19.32
C TRP A 75 -8.65 11.82 -20.36
N ASN A 76 -9.08 12.70 -21.27
CA ASN A 76 -8.22 13.28 -22.30
C ASN A 76 -7.11 14.16 -21.73
N VAL A 77 -7.31 14.71 -20.53
CA VAL A 77 -6.35 15.56 -19.83
C VAL A 77 -5.71 14.85 -18.63
N LYS A 78 -5.90 13.53 -18.49
CA LYS A 78 -5.42 12.74 -17.33
C LYS A 78 -3.91 12.91 -17.12
N LYS A 79 -3.12 12.83 -18.19
CA LYS A 79 -1.65 12.93 -18.09
C LYS A 79 -1.20 14.26 -17.50
N GLU A 80 -1.66 15.36 -18.09
CA GLU A 80 -1.37 16.73 -17.64
C GLU A 80 -1.89 16.98 -16.21
N PHE A 81 -3.08 16.43 -15.91
CA PHE A 81 -3.66 16.52 -14.58
C PHE A 81 -2.83 15.77 -13.53
N ASP A 82 -2.37 14.55 -13.83
CA ASP A 82 -1.55 13.74 -12.95
C ASP A 82 -0.16 14.37 -12.73
N GLU A 83 0.44 14.95 -13.77
CA GLU A 83 1.71 15.68 -13.70
C GLU A 83 1.58 16.91 -12.79
N MET A 84 0.48 17.67 -12.92
CA MET A 84 0.14 18.77 -12.03
C MET A 84 -0.02 18.28 -10.58
N LEU A 85 -0.81 17.23 -10.36
CA LEU A 85 -1.00 16.69 -9.02
C LEU A 85 0.33 16.20 -8.43
N ALA A 86 1.17 15.49 -9.19
CA ALA A 86 2.47 15.03 -8.75
C ALA A 86 3.38 16.18 -8.31
N SER A 87 3.43 17.26 -9.11
CA SER A 87 4.23 18.46 -8.83
C SER A 87 3.75 19.21 -7.59
N LEU A 88 2.46 19.11 -7.27
CA LEU A 88 1.86 19.67 -6.05
C LEU A 88 1.96 18.74 -4.83
N GLY A 89 2.57 17.55 -4.98
CA GLY A 89 2.54 16.51 -3.96
C GLY A 89 1.14 15.96 -3.70
N LEU A 90 0.17 16.24 -4.57
CA LEU A 90 -1.21 15.75 -4.54
C LEU A 90 -1.39 14.45 -5.35
N GLY A 91 -0.41 14.12 -6.22
CA GLY A 91 -0.45 13.00 -7.17
C GLY A 91 -0.36 11.62 -6.52
N LYS A 92 -0.21 11.60 -5.19
CA LYS A 92 -0.35 10.43 -4.35
C LYS A 92 -0.95 10.89 -3.04
N TYR A 93 -2.28 10.84 -2.92
CA TYR A 93 -2.89 10.64 -1.61
C TYR A 93 -2.55 9.21 -1.14
N ARG A 94 -1.26 8.92 -0.97
CA ARG A 94 -0.84 7.96 0.01
C ARG A 94 -1.25 8.64 1.31
N GLN A 95 -2.28 8.13 2.00
CA GLN A 95 -2.12 8.02 3.45
C GLN A 95 -0.67 7.62 3.67
N SER A 96 0.09 8.35 4.49
CA SER A 96 1.44 7.92 4.88
C SER A 96 1.33 6.42 5.11
N LEU A 97 1.90 5.64 4.19
CA LEU A 97 1.57 4.22 4.18
C LEU A 97 1.98 3.69 5.54
N PRO A 98 1.25 2.71 6.09
CA PRO A 98 1.62 2.11 7.35
C PRO A 98 3.13 1.76 7.37
N ILE A 99 3.80 1.88 8.51
CA ILE A 99 5.26 1.76 8.61
C ILE A 99 5.79 0.44 8.02
N GLU A 100 4.98 -0.61 8.05
CA GLU A 100 5.26 -1.91 7.42
C GLU A 100 5.37 -1.86 5.89
N CYS A 101 4.99 -0.75 5.25
CA CYS A 101 5.18 -0.50 3.83
C CYS A 101 6.53 0.13 3.50
N THR A 102 7.34 0.47 4.50
CA THR A 102 8.72 0.96 4.34
C THR A 102 9.73 0.18 5.20
N SER A 103 9.26 -0.51 6.24
CA SER A 103 10.06 -1.35 7.13
C SER A 103 9.55 -2.78 7.10
N TYR A 104 10.16 -3.60 6.24
CA TYR A 104 9.82 -5.02 6.05
C TYR A 104 11.04 -5.82 5.57
N ASN A 105 11.01 -7.12 5.83
CA ASN A 105 11.93 -8.09 5.27
C ASN A 105 11.48 -8.50 3.85
N VAL A 106 12.42 -8.91 3.02
CA VAL A 106 12.13 -9.37 1.64
C VAL A 106 12.42 -10.86 1.53
N SER A 107 11.53 -11.61 0.89
CA SER A 107 11.74 -13.02 0.58
C SER A 107 11.46 -13.32 -0.88
N GLY A 108 12.52 -13.63 -1.63
CA GLY A 108 12.48 -14.10 -3.03
C GLY A 108 12.69 -15.62 -3.20
N ASP A 109 12.61 -16.41 -2.12
CA ASP A 109 12.82 -17.85 -2.15
C ASP A 109 11.79 -18.57 -3.05
N ALA A 110 12.25 -19.19 -4.13
CA ALA A 110 11.38 -19.90 -5.07
C ALA A 110 10.73 -21.17 -4.46
N THR A 111 11.34 -21.76 -3.44
CA THR A 111 10.92 -23.07 -2.89
C THR A 111 9.61 -23.00 -2.10
N ARG A 112 9.18 -21.81 -1.65
CA ARG A 112 7.86 -21.60 -1.02
C ARG A 112 6.71 -21.49 -2.01
N ARG A 113 6.98 -21.48 -3.32
CA ARG A 113 5.93 -21.37 -4.32
C ARG A 113 5.03 -22.61 -4.32
N VAL A 114 3.73 -22.44 -4.56
CA VAL A 114 2.73 -23.53 -4.54
C VAL A 114 3.04 -24.70 -5.48
N ASN A 115 3.79 -24.46 -6.56
CA ASN A 115 4.21 -25.49 -7.48
C ASN A 115 5.45 -26.29 -7.00
N SER A 116 6.18 -25.79 -6.01
CA SER A 116 7.29 -26.51 -5.38
C SER A 116 6.79 -27.73 -4.62
N GLY A 117 7.57 -28.80 -4.63
CA GLY A 117 7.23 -30.06 -3.95
C GLY A 117 7.26 -29.96 -2.43
N LYS A 118 7.02 -31.09 -1.75
CA LYS A 118 7.17 -31.24 -0.30
C LYS A 118 8.66 -31.08 0.09
N GLY A 119 8.92 -30.55 1.27
CA GLY A 119 10.25 -30.39 1.84
C GLY A 119 10.21 -30.23 3.36
N ASP A 120 11.31 -29.82 3.97
CA ASP A 120 11.52 -29.66 5.42
C ASP A 120 11.88 -28.22 5.82
N LEU A 121 11.60 -27.24 4.96
CA LEU A 121 11.89 -25.84 5.23
C LEU A 121 10.89 -25.23 6.22
N CYS A 122 11.37 -24.23 6.99
CA CYS A 122 10.62 -23.59 8.06
C CYS A 122 10.86 -22.07 8.08
N ASP A 123 9.82 -21.27 8.32
CA ASP A 123 9.92 -19.80 8.47
C ASP A 123 10.30 -19.38 9.91
N ARG A 124 11.16 -20.15 10.59
CA ARG A 124 11.58 -19.86 12.00
C ARG A 124 12.31 -18.51 12.12
N ASP A 125 13.13 -18.20 11.12
CA ASP A 125 13.99 -17.00 11.11
C ASP A 125 13.36 -15.85 10.29
N MET A 126 12.14 -16.04 9.79
CA MET A 126 11.42 -15.08 8.96
C MET A 126 10.17 -14.57 9.70
N VAL A 127 10.41 -13.82 10.79
CA VAL A 127 9.35 -13.28 11.66
C VAL A 127 9.23 -11.76 11.48
N GLY A 128 8.00 -11.25 11.56
CA GLY A 128 7.68 -9.83 11.36
C GLY A 128 7.13 -9.55 9.96
N TRP A 129 7.16 -8.28 9.54
CA TRP A 129 6.62 -7.86 8.25
C TRP A 129 7.49 -8.37 7.10
N VAL A 130 6.89 -9.07 6.15
CA VAL A 130 7.57 -9.67 4.98
C VAL A 130 6.86 -9.29 3.70
N ARG A 131 7.64 -8.90 2.70
CA ARG A 131 7.24 -8.77 1.29
C ARG A 131 7.77 -9.97 0.49
N PHE A 132 6.88 -10.67 -0.19
CA PHE A 132 7.26 -11.70 -1.16
C PHE A 132 7.52 -11.07 -2.52
N VAL A 133 8.59 -11.49 -3.19
CA VAL A 133 9.04 -10.93 -4.48
C VAL A 133 9.60 -12.03 -5.38
N ASP A 134 9.89 -11.65 -6.63
CA ASP A 134 10.60 -12.50 -7.61
C ASP A 134 9.96 -13.89 -7.75
N ARG A 135 10.78 -14.94 -7.68
CA ARG A 135 10.35 -16.33 -7.89
C ARG A 135 9.52 -16.90 -6.74
N ALA A 136 9.42 -16.20 -5.61
CA ALA A 136 8.51 -16.58 -4.54
C ALA A 136 7.05 -16.28 -4.90
N GLY A 137 6.79 -15.40 -5.86
CA GLY A 137 5.47 -14.81 -6.08
C GLY A 137 5.21 -13.63 -5.14
N THR A 138 3.97 -13.16 -5.06
CA THR A 138 3.63 -11.87 -4.43
C THR A 138 2.71 -11.99 -3.21
N ALA A 139 2.05 -13.13 -2.99
CA ALA A 139 1.14 -13.30 -1.85
C ALA A 139 1.08 -14.74 -1.30
N ILE A 140 0.66 -14.88 -0.05
CA ILE A 140 0.39 -16.18 0.59
C ILE A 140 -0.85 -16.81 -0.03
N VAL A 141 -0.80 -18.04 -0.55
CA VAL A 141 -1.95 -18.65 -1.25
C VAL A 141 -3.24 -18.68 -0.43
N ARG A 142 -4.39 -18.56 -1.11
CA ARG A 142 -5.75 -18.58 -0.51
C ARG A 142 -6.40 -19.97 -0.47
N LYS A 143 -5.69 -21.01 -0.89
CA LYS A 143 -6.16 -22.39 -0.91
C LYS A 143 -5.12 -23.28 -0.25
N ALA A 144 -5.57 -24.22 0.56
CA ALA A 144 -4.73 -25.17 1.26
C ALA A 144 -3.87 -25.99 0.27
N PRO A 145 -2.53 -25.90 0.34
CA PRO A 145 -1.65 -26.66 -0.53
C PRO A 145 -1.16 -27.91 0.22
N ASN A 146 -1.56 -29.10 -0.24
CA ASN A 146 -1.15 -30.36 0.38
C ASN A 146 0.17 -30.86 -0.21
N GLY A 147 1.20 -31.02 0.64
CA GLY A 147 2.49 -31.59 0.23
C GLY A 147 3.27 -30.72 -0.77
N ARG A 148 3.25 -29.40 -0.57
CA ARG A 148 3.85 -28.40 -1.48
C ARG A 148 4.67 -27.37 -0.73
N CYS A 149 5.22 -26.41 -1.47
CA CYS A 149 5.82 -25.18 -0.95
C CYS A 149 7.07 -25.43 -0.10
N GLY A 150 7.79 -26.51 -0.38
CA GLY A 150 9.06 -26.85 0.27
C GLY A 150 8.92 -27.20 1.74
N SER A 151 7.73 -27.56 2.21
CA SER A 151 7.46 -27.82 3.62
C SER A 151 6.46 -28.95 3.84
N VAL A 152 6.46 -29.53 5.04
CA VAL A 152 5.46 -30.52 5.45
C VAL A 152 4.16 -29.81 5.82
N LYS A 153 4.27 -28.68 6.52
CA LYS A 153 3.14 -27.90 7.03
C LYS A 153 3.08 -26.57 6.30
N ALA A 154 2.58 -26.63 5.06
CA ALA A 154 2.44 -25.45 4.22
C ALA A 154 1.30 -24.55 4.74
N GLY A 155 1.62 -23.27 4.91
CA GLY A 155 0.72 -22.24 5.39
C GLY A 155 -0.06 -21.59 4.24
N TRP A 156 -1.35 -21.37 4.42
CA TRP A 156 -2.22 -20.63 3.51
C TRP A 156 -3.11 -19.67 4.28
N ILE A 157 -3.58 -18.62 3.60
CA ILE A 157 -4.34 -17.57 4.24
C ILE A 157 -5.85 -17.87 4.18
N LEU A 158 -6.49 -17.82 5.34
CA LEU A 158 -7.93 -17.81 5.51
C LEU A 158 -8.35 -16.38 5.86
N GLY A 159 -8.94 -15.69 4.89
CA GLY A 159 -9.32 -14.29 5.00
C GLY A 159 -9.34 -13.58 3.66
N VAL A 160 -9.44 -12.26 3.70
CA VAL A 160 -9.40 -11.39 2.52
C VAL A 160 -8.17 -10.49 2.61
N TYR A 161 -7.53 -10.23 1.47
CA TYR A 161 -6.49 -9.21 1.42
C TYR A 161 -7.11 -7.81 1.45
N PRO A 162 -6.38 -6.82 1.99
CA PRO A 162 -6.75 -5.42 1.85
C PRO A 162 -6.80 -5.04 0.36
N ARG A 163 -7.90 -4.39 -0.04
CA ARG A 163 -8.09 -3.91 -1.43
C ARG A 163 -7.58 -2.49 -1.61
N GLU A 164 -7.77 -1.64 -0.61
CA GLU A 164 -7.42 -0.22 -0.69
C GLU A 164 -5.99 0.02 -0.21
N PRO A 165 -5.15 0.77 -0.95
CA PRO A 165 -3.82 1.16 -0.49
C PRO A 165 -3.86 1.83 0.88
N GLY A 166 -2.90 1.51 1.75
CA GLY A 166 -2.79 2.00 3.11
C GLY A 166 -3.65 1.24 4.13
N THR A 167 -4.49 0.29 3.70
CA THR A 167 -5.34 -0.48 4.61
C THR A 167 -4.70 -1.81 5.03
N THR A 168 -5.01 -2.22 6.26
CA THR A 168 -4.60 -3.50 6.84
C THR A 168 -5.82 -4.37 7.10
N SER A 169 -5.75 -5.64 6.68
CA SER A 169 -6.76 -6.66 7.01
C SER A 169 -6.20 -7.68 7.98
N LEU A 170 -7.02 -8.09 8.95
CA LEU A 170 -6.76 -9.24 9.80
C LEU A 170 -7.11 -10.53 9.04
N SER A 171 -6.27 -11.54 9.14
CA SER A 171 -6.47 -12.85 8.52
C SER A 171 -5.89 -13.95 9.40
N THR A 172 -6.14 -15.20 9.03
CA THR A 172 -5.58 -16.35 9.73
C THR A 172 -4.62 -17.09 8.80
N LEU A 173 -3.38 -17.29 9.23
CA LEU A 173 -2.44 -18.20 8.58
C LEU A 173 -2.69 -19.61 9.11
N CYS A 174 -3.30 -20.46 8.28
CA CYS A 174 -3.61 -21.86 8.56
C CYS A 174 -2.52 -22.77 7.99
N TYR A 175 -2.08 -23.77 8.75
CA TYR A 175 -1.11 -24.75 8.30
C TYR A 175 -1.77 -26.11 8.07
N VAL A 176 -1.49 -26.70 6.90
CA VAL A 176 -1.90 -28.07 6.60
C VAL A 176 -1.13 -29.06 7.47
N ASP A 177 -1.72 -30.22 7.80
CA ASP A 177 -0.97 -31.35 8.38
C ASP A 177 -0.64 -32.43 7.33
N GLU A 178 0.03 -33.48 7.79
CA GLU A 178 0.49 -34.60 6.96
C GLU A 178 -0.63 -35.45 6.38
N ILE A 179 -1.81 -35.45 7.00
CA ILE A 179 -2.98 -36.22 6.56
C ILE A 179 -3.95 -35.38 5.73
N GLY A 180 -3.62 -34.11 5.48
CA GLY A 180 -4.37 -33.21 4.60
C GLY A 180 -5.47 -32.42 5.29
N ASN A 181 -5.51 -32.34 6.63
CA ASN A 181 -6.35 -31.37 7.31
C ASN A 181 -5.88 -29.96 6.89
N PRO A 182 -6.75 -29.14 6.29
CA PRO A 182 -6.34 -27.86 5.75
C PRO A 182 -5.92 -26.86 6.83
N CYS A 183 -6.37 -26.99 8.09
CA CYS A 183 -6.00 -26.04 9.15
C CYS A 183 -5.86 -26.76 10.50
N SER A 184 -4.83 -27.59 10.63
CA SER A 184 -4.52 -28.32 11.86
C SER A 184 -3.96 -27.40 12.96
N SER A 185 -3.29 -26.32 12.57
CA SER A 185 -2.79 -25.28 13.45
C SER A 185 -2.84 -23.94 12.73
N SER A 186 -2.93 -22.84 13.49
CA SER A 186 -3.06 -21.51 12.91
C SER A 186 -2.52 -20.40 13.79
N LYS A 187 -2.33 -19.24 13.17
CA LYS A 187 -1.99 -17.98 13.83
C LYS A 187 -2.76 -16.84 13.18
N ALA A 188 -3.23 -15.89 13.98
CA ALA A 188 -3.71 -14.62 13.45
C ALA A 188 -2.53 -13.84 12.85
N ILE A 189 -2.75 -13.23 11.69
CA ILE A 189 -1.76 -12.41 10.98
C ILE A 189 -2.43 -11.14 10.44
N ARG A 190 -1.63 -10.13 10.16
CA ARG A 190 -2.06 -8.92 9.47
C ARG A 190 -1.47 -8.90 8.06
N SER A 191 -2.21 -8.33 7.12
CA SER A 191 -1.73 -8.04 5.77
C SER A 191 -2.07 -6.60 5.39
N THR A 192 -1.11 -5.88 4.80
CA THR A 192 -1.27 -4.46 4.44
C THR A 192 -1.05 -4.25 2.95
N HIS A 193 -1.92 -3.45 2.32
CA HIS A 193 -1.77 -3.05 0.92
C HIS A 193 -0.93 -1.78 0.83
N CYS A 194 0.26 -1.87 0.25
CA CYS A 194 1.22 -0.77 0.18
C CYS A 194 1.14 0.02 -1.14
N GLY A 195 -0.01 -0.06 -1.83
CA GLY A 195 -0.25 0.55 -3.14
C GLY A 195 0.12 -0.38 -4.28
N ASP A 196 1.37 -0.82 -4.34
CA ASP A 196 1.88 -1.63 -5.47
C ASP A 196 2.19 -3.08 -5.07
N PHE A 197 2.11 -3.41 -3.78
CA PHE A 197 2.44 -4.72 -3.23
C PHE A 197 1.73 -4.97 -1.90
N LEU A 198 1.72 -6.24 -1.46
CA LEU A 198 1.27 -6.64 -0.13
C LEU A 198 2.47 -6.94 0.77
N VAL A 199 2.30 -6.65 2.07
CA VAL A 199 3.16 -7.15 3.13
C VAL A 199 2.35 -7.97 4.13
N PHE A 200 2.98 -8.99 4.70
CA PHE A 200 2.36 -9.92 5.64
C PHE A 200 3.15 -9.94 6.94
N GLU A 201 2.46 -9.84 8.07
CA GLU A 201 3.06 -10.01 9.39
C GLU A 201 3.20 -11.51 9.68
N ILE A 202 4.40 -12.05 9.51
CA ILE A 202 4.69 -13.47 9.65
C ILE A 202 5.01 -13.78 11.11
N PRO A 203 4.21 -14.64 11.78
CA PRO A 203 4.43 -15.01 13.17
C PRO A 203 5.47 -16.13 13.26
N HIS A 204 6.00 -16.35 14.46
CA HIS A 204 6.77 -17.57 14.71
C HIS A 204 5.88 -18.80 14.47
N PRO A 205 6.33 -19.79 13.66
CA PRO A 205 5.53 -20.97 13.38
C PRO A 205 5.29 -21.79 14.66
N PRO A 206 4.12 -22.46 14.80
CA PRO A 206 3.84 -23.31 15.96
C PRO A 206 4.82 -24.48 16.11
N ASN A 207 5.21 -25.10 14.99
CA ASN A 207 6.18 -26.17 14.92
C ASN A 207 6.84 -26.22 13.53
N CYS A 208 8.04 -26.76 13.43
CA CYS A 208 8.69 -26.98 12.14
C CYS A 208 8.48 -28.42 11.66
N PRO A 209 8.59 -28.69 10.35
CA PRO A 209 8.79 -27.71 9.28
C PRO A 209 7.47 -27.10 8.80
N ALA A 210 7.30 -25.80 9.04
CA ALA A 210 6.12 -25.02 8.67
C ALA A 210 6.52 -23.64 8.11
N ARG A 211 5.88 -23.24 7.01
CA ARG A 211 6.16 -21.96 6.35
C ARG A 211 4.99 -21.48 5.52
N ALA A 212 4.92 -20.18 5.27
CA ALA A 212 3.93 -19.59 4.37
C ALA A 212 4.18 -20.06 2.93
N CYS A 213 3.15 -20.61 2.29
CA CYS A 213 3.16 -20.96 0.89
C CYS A 213 2.68 -19.78 0.04
N THR A 214 3.34 -19.53 -1.08
CA THR A 214 3.12 -18.32 -1.89
C THR A 214 2.84 -18.63 -3.35
N ASP A 215 2.21 -17.67 -4.03
CA ASP A 215 2.06 -17.65 -5.49
C ASP A 215 1.86 -16.21 -5.98
N ASP A 216 1.73 -16.05 -7.29
CA ASP A 216 1.40 -14.77 -7.90
C ASP A 216 -0.04 -14.37 -7.55
N TYR A 217 -0.21 -13.13 -7.15
CA TYR A 217 -1.50 -12.50 -6.90
C TYR A 217 -1.58 -11.16 -7.61
N GLU A 218 -2.62 -11.00 -8.41
CA GLU A 218 -2.96 -9.73 -9.06
C GLU A 218 -3.75 -8.85 -8.10
N LEU A 219 -3.20 -7.66 -7.82
CA LEU A 219 -3.90 -6.60 -7.14
C LEU A 219 -4.85 -5.94 -8.16
N HIS A 220 -6.16 -6.06 -7.92
CA HIS A 220 -7.21 -5.44 -8.74
C HIS A 220 -7.62 -4.09 -8.19
#